data_AF-A0A0F9CEH2-F1
#
_entry.id   AF-A0A0F9CEH2-F1
#
_cell.length_a   1.000
_cell.length_b   1.000
_cell.length_c   1.000
_cell.angle_alpha   90.00
_cell.angle_beta   90.00
_cell.angle_gamma   90.00
#
_symmetry.space_group_name_H-M   'P 1'
#
loop_
_entity.id
_entity.type
_entity.pdbx_description
1 polymer ?
#
loop_
_entity_poly.entity_id
_entity_poly.type
_entity_poly.pdbx_seq_one_letter_code
_entity_poly.pdbx_strand_id
1 'polypeptide(L)'
;DMEKHFNFQKNNPFKVDEYKELASSGDAADVLALIGDAVLDLSVVQTLWDSSLTTVGRLTKKRAGLVANDNLAKICDEWNLYEFRLNRLNDPSEKNAKPKTILHEKGTLVEAIYGVIYLEFGFDELIRTIPLIQ
;
A
#
# COMPACT_ATOMS: atom_id res chain seq x y z
N ASP A 1 -21.53 -2.88 -7.40
CA ASP A 1 -20.94 -3.20 -8.70
C ASP A 1 -21.02 -1.96 -9.58
N MET A 2 -19.87 -1.41 -9.96
CA MET A 2 -19.76 -0.13 -10.67
C MET A 2 -20.48 -0.17 -12.03
N GLU A 3 -20.46 -1.32 -12.72
CA GLU A 3 -21.17 -1.49 -13.99
C GLU A 3 -22.66 -1.23 -13.81
N LYS A 4 -23.31 -1.84 -12.80
CA LYS A 4 -24.73 -1.64 -12.50
C LYS A 4 -25.07 -0.20 -12.09
N HIS A 5 -24.14 0.50 -11.44
CA HIS A 5 -24.36 1.87 -10.95
C HIS A 5 -24.31 2.91 -12.08
N PHE A 6 -23.43 2.72 -13.06
CA PHE A 6 -23.20 3.70 -14.11
C PHE A 6 -23.81 3.34 -15.48
N ASN A 7 -24.21 2.07 -15.72
CA ASN A 7 -24.77 1.64 -17.01
C ASN A 7 -26.01 2.43 -17.44
N PHE A 8 -26.78 2.96 -16.49
CA PHE A 8 -28.02 3.69 -16.77
C PHE A 8 -27.84 5.21 -16.84
N GLN A 9 -26.62 5.73 -16.66
CA GLN A 9 -26.37 7.16 -16.74
C GLN A 9 -26.18 7.58 -18.20
N LYS A 10 -26.94 8.61 -18.61
CA LYS A 10 -26.94 9.14 -19.98
C LYS A 10 -25.57 9.68 -20.44
N ASN A 11 -24.70 10.01 -19.49
CA ASN A 11 -23.34 10.51 -19.70
C ASN A 11 -22.29 9.51 -19.18
N ASN A 12 -22.52 8.20 -19.33
CA ASN A 12 -21.55 7.19 -18.94
C ASN A 12 -20.21 7.42 -19.68
N PRO A 13 -19.11 7.71 -18.95
CA PRO A 13 -17.83 7.99 -19.58
C PRO A 13 -17.02 6.74 -19.93
N PHE A 14 -17.46 5.53 -19.51
CA PHE A 14 -16.68 4.30 -19.62
C PHE A 14 -17.41 3.21 -20.42
N LYS A 15 -16.62 2.38 -21.10
CA LYS A 15 -17.05 1.14 -21.75
C LYS A 15 -17.12 0.00 -20.72
N VAL A 16 -17.88 -1.06 -21.05
CA VAL A 16 -18.05 -2.25 -20.19
C VAL A 16 -16.70 -2.87 -19.77
N ASP A 17 -15.72 -2.94 -20.67
CA ASP A 17 -14.41 -3.52 -20.32
C ASP A 17 -13.56 -2.60 -19.43
N GLU A 18 -13.72 -1.28 -19.55
CA GLU A 18 -13.05 -0.30 -18.66
C GLU A 18 -13.61 -0.40 -17.23
N TYR A 19 -14.89 -0.79 -17.05
CA TYR A 19 -15.44 -1.11 -15.73
C TYR A 19 -14.83 -2.35 -15.11
N LYS A 20 -14.57 -3.39 -15.91
CA LYS A 20 -13.90 -4.61 -15.43
C LYS A 20 -12.48 -4.30 -15.00
N GLU A 21 -11.77 -3.50 -15.80
CA GLU A 21 -10.41 -3.05 -15.48
C GLU A 21 -10.38 -2.25 -14.18
N LEU A 22 -11.28 -1.28 -14.02
CA LEU A 22 -11.42 -0.50 -12.78
C LEU A 22 -11.88 -1.36 -11.59
N ALA A 23 -12.70 -2.39 -11.81
CA ALA A 23 -13.06 -3.33 -10.76
C ALA A 23 -11.88 -4.22 -10.34
N SER A 24 -10.99 -4.56 -11.27
CA SER A 24 -9.77 -5.34 -11.03
C SER A 24 -8.61 -4.52 -10.47
N SER A 25 -8.73 -3.18 -10.37
CA SER A 25 -7.65 -2.34 -9.85
C SER A 25 -7.35 -2.63 -8.37
N GLY A 26 -8.32 -3.16 -7.62
CA GLY A 26 -8.12 -3.68 -6.27
C GLY A 26 -7.11 -4.83 -6.26
N ASP A 27 -7.30 -5.82 -7.13
CA ASP A 27 -6.40 -6.98 -7.27
C ASP A 27 -5.00 -6.55 -7.71
N ALA A 28 -4.89 -5.59 -8.64
CA ALA A 28 -3.61 -5.04 -9.06
C ALA A 28 -2.86 -4.35 -7.90
N ALA A 29 -3.58 -3.59 -7.07
CA ALA A 29 -3.01 -2.96 -5.89
C ALA A 29 -2.58 -3.99 -4.83
N ASP A 30 -3.26 -5.13 -4.70
CA ASP A 30 -2.81 -6.22 -3.82
C ASP A 30 -1.51 -6.86 -4.31
N VAL A 31 -1.36 -7.05 -5.63
CA VAL A 31 -0.11 -7.56 -6.22
C VAL A 31 1.03 -6.56 -6.00
N LEU A 32 0.79 -5.27 -6.23
CA LEU A 32 1.77 -4.22 -5.99
C LEU A 32 2.16 -4.14 -4.51
N ALA A 33 1.20 -4.27 -3.60
CA ALA A 33 1.45 -4.29 -2.17
C ALA A 33 2.27 -5.51 -1.74
N LEU A 34 1.99 -6.69 -2.30
CA LEU A 34 2.79 -7.88 -2.02
C LEU A 34 4.25 -7.71 -2.45
N ILE A 35 4.49 -7.11 -3.62
CA ILE A 35 5.84 -6.76 -4.08
C ILE A 35 6.45 -5.74 -3.12
N GLY A 36 5.68 -4.71 -2.80
CA GLY A 36 6.02 -3.61 -1.89
C GLY A 36 6.48 -4.07 -0.52
N ASP A 37 5.71 -4.92 0.14
CA ASP A 37 6.03 -5.52 1.45
C ASP A 37 7.41 -6.21 1.41
N ALA A 38 7.63 -7.09 0.42
CA ALA A 38 8.89 -7.80 0.28
C ALA A 38 10.10 -6.86 0.08
N VAL A 39 9.96 -5.82 -0.75
CA VAL A 39 11.06 -4.87 -1.00
C VAL A 39 11.25 -3.88 0.14
N LEU A 40 10.18 -3.53 0.86
CA LEU A 40 10.23 -2.67 2.05
C LEU A 40 10.99 -3.38 3.18
N ASP A 41 10.71 -4.65 3.40
CA ASP A 41 11.40 -5.46 4.40
C ASP A 41 12.91 -5.54 4.10
N LEU A 42 13.28 -5.77 2.84
CA LEU A 42 14.68 -5.84 2.41
C LEU A 42 15.38 -4.47 2.52
N SER A 43 14.75 -3.41 2.04
CA SER A 43 15.34 -2.06 2.03
C SER A 43 15.48 -1.45 3.42
N VAL A 44 14.55 -1.73 4.34
CA VAL A 44 14.68 -1.33 5.75
C VAL A 44 15.87 -2.06 6.39
N VAL A 45 16.01 -3.36 6.13
CA VAL A 45 17.17 -4.13 6.60
C VAL A 45 18.47 -3.56 6.03
N GLN A 46 18.53 -3.28 4.73
CA GLN A 46 19.73 -2.76 4.08
C GLN A 46 20.08 -1.34 4.55
N THR A 47 19.09 -0.48 4.77
CA THR A 47 19.28 0.90 5.24
C THR A 47 19.76 0.95 6.70
N LEU A 48 19.24 0.06 7.55
CA LEU A 48 19.55 0.05 8.97
C LEU A 48 20.72 -0.87 9.35
N TRP A 49 21.14 -1.74 8.43
CA TRP A 49 22.25 -2.65 8.63
C TRP A 49 23.55 -1.87 8.90
N ASP A 50 24.27 -2.30 9.92
CA ASP A 50 25.65 -1.90 10.17
C ASP A 50 26.51 -3.17 10.32
N SER A 51 27.82 -3.07 10.09
CA SER A 51 28.73 -4.23 10.07
C SER A 51 29.02 -4.82 11.45
N SER A 52 28.37 -4.36 12.53
CA SER A 52 28.61 -4.89 13.88
C SER A 52 27.84 -6.19 14.12
N LEU A 53 28.46 -7.15 14.80
CA LEU A 53 27.94 -8.53 14.97
C LEU A 53 26.79 -8.65 16.00
N THR A 54 26.46 -7.59 16.74
CA THR A 54 25.44 -7.57 17.81
C THR A 54 24.05 -7.13 17.35
N THR A 55 23.81 -7.09 16.03
CA THR A 55 22.74 -6.30 15.41
C THR A 55 21.47 -7.05 15.05
N VAL A 56 21.48 -8.37 14.91
CA VAL A 56 20.32 -9.09 14.32
C VAL A 56 19.03 -8.84 15.10
N GLY A 57 19.02 -9.04 16.43
CA GLY A 57 17.81 -8.82 17.24
C GLY A 57 17.35 -7.35 17.23
N ARG A 58 18.29 -6.39 17.24
CA ARG A 58 17.99 -4.95 17.15
C ARG A 58 17.41 -4.60 15.78
N LEU A 59 17.99 -5.15 14.72
CA LEU A 59 17.60 -4.94 13.34
C LEU A 59 16.20 -5.51 13.07
N THR A 60 15.95 -6.74 13.52
CA THR A 60 14.61 -7.36 13.45
C THR A 60 13.57 -6.52 14.17
N LYS A 61 13.88 -6.02 15.38
CA LYS A 61 12.95 -5.16 16.14
C LYS A 61 12.68 -3.83 15.45
N LYS A 62 13.72 -3.17 14.93
CA LYS A 62 13.57 -1.90 14.19
C LYS A 62 12.76 -2.10 12.91
N ARG A 63 13.12 -3.11 12.11
CA ARG A 63 12.40 -3.49 10.89
C ARG A 63 10.92 -3.72 11.19
N ALA A 64 10.63 -4.60 12.14
CA ALA A 64 9.25 -4.92 12.53
C ALA A 64 8.45 -3.69 13.00
N GLY A 65 9.10 -2.69 13.61
CA GLY A 65 8.44 -1.43 13.96
C GLY A 65 8.09 -0.56 12.76
N LEU A 66 9.00 -0.46 11.78
CA LEU A 66 8.82 0.40 10.60
C LEU A 66 7.81 -0.16 9.61
N VAL A 67 7.82 -1.49 9.39
CA VAL A 67 6.90 -2.16 8.45
C VAL A 67 5.60 -2.62 9.11
N ALA A 68 5.39 -2.33 10.39
CA ALA A 68 4.13 -2.67 11.05
C ALA A 68 2.96 -1.88 10.45
N ASN A 69 1.82 -2.53 10.28
CA ASN A 69 0.58 -1.89 9.82
C ASN A 69 0.22 -0.61 10.60
N ASP A 70 0.52 -0.56 11.91
CA ASP A 70 0.30 0.64 12.72
C ASP A 70 1.15 1.84 12.24
N ASN A 71 2.42 1.60 11.91
CA ASN A 71 3.29 2.64 11.38
C ASN A 71 2.89 3.02 9.95
N LEU A 72 2.67 2.04 9.08
CA LEU A 72 2.28 2.29 7.70
C LEU A 72 0.92 2.97 7.59
N ALA A 73 -0.03 2.67 8.49
CA ALA A 73 -1.30 3.38 8.54
C ALA A 73 -1.15 4.86 8.90
N LYS A 74 -0.23 5.18 9.82
CA LYS A 74 0.12 6.56 10.14
C LYS A 74 0.71 7.27 8.92
N ILE A 75 1.65 6.63 8.21
CA ILE A 75 2.23 7.17 6.97
C ILE A 75 1.16 7.38 5.89
N CYS A 76 0.24 6.43 5.73
CA CYS A 76 -0.89 6.55 4.81
C CYS A 76 -1.73 7.81 5.09
N ASP A 77 -1.97 8.12 6.37
CA ASP A 77 -2.70 9.31 6.79
C ASP A 77 -1.90 10.59 6.54
N GLU A 78 -0.59 10.59 6.85
CA GLU A 78 0.30 11.72 6.57
C GLU A 78 0.38 12.06 5.07
N TRP A 79 0.35 11.03 4.22
CA TRP A 79 0.36 11.18 2.76
C TRP A 79 -1.04 11.35 2.15
N ASN A 80 -2.09 11.32 2.96
CA ASN A 80 -3.49 11.39 2.54
C ASN A 80 -3.87 10.33 1.48
N LEU A 81 -3.27 9.13 1.53
CA LEU A 81 -3.50 8.09 0.53
C LEU A 81 -4.85 7.38 0.66
N TYR A 82 -5.41 7.36 1.86
CA TYR A 82 -6.60 6.56 2.15
C TYR A 82 -7.82 6.98 1.33
N GLU A 83 -7.92 8.26 0.95
CA GLU A 83 -8.98 8.78 0.09
C GLU A 83 -8.90 8.25 -1.36
N PHE A 84 -7.75 7.69 -1.76
CA PHE A 84 -7.49 7.19 -3.12
C PHE A 84 -7.59 5.67 -3.24
N ARG A 85 -8.16 4.98 -2.24
CA ARG A 85 -8.23 3.50 -2.15
C ARG A 85 -9.13 2.79 -3.17
N LEU A 86 -9.63 3.47 -4.21
CA LEU A 86 -10.44 2.94 -5.31
C LEU A 86 -11.40 1.79 -4.92
N ASN A 87 -12.34 2.05 -4.00
CA ASN A 87 -13.37 1.09 -3.58
C ASN A 87 -12.87 -0.29 -3.07
N ARG A 88 -11.61 -0.38 -2.59
CA ARG A 88 -11.07 -1.60 -1.96
C ARG A 88 -11.82 -2.02 -0.68
N LEU A 89 -12.70 -1.16 -0.17
CA LEU A 89 -13.71 -1.51 0.84
C LEU A 89 -15.08 -1.64 0.19
N ASN A 90 -15.70 -2.82 0.36
CA ASN A 90 -17.04 -3.13 -0.15
C ASN A 90 -18.16 -2.24 0.43
N ASP A 91 -17.94 -1.62 1.59
CA ASP A 91 -18.84 -0.62 2.17
C ASP A 91 -18.21 0.78 2.03
N PRO A 92 -18.80 1.67 1.22
CA PRO A 92 -18.32 3.05 1.08
C PRO A 92 -18.48 3.86 2.37
N SER A 93 -19.32 3.41 3.31
CA SER A 93 -19.37 3.96 4.65
C SER A 93 -18.40 3.20 5.55
N GLU A 94 -17.28 3.84 5.89
CA GLU A 94 -16.30 3.37 6.88
C GLU A 94 -16.93 2.96 8.22
N LYS A 95 -18.17 3.41 8.47
CA LYS A 95 -18.98 3.16 9.66
C LYS A 95 -19.16 1.68 10.03
N ASN A 96 -19.11 0.76 9.05
CA ASN A 96 -19.28 -0.67 9.31
C ASN A 96 -17.97 -1.47 9.19
N ALA A 97 -16.89 -0.86 8.69
CA ALA A 97 -15.60 -1.52 8.58
C ALA A 97 -14.97 -1.66 9.97
N LYS A 98 -14.45 -2.85 10.28
CA LYS A 98 -13.71 -3.07 11.53
C LYS A 98 -12.45 -2.18 11.52
N PRO A 99 -12.06 -1.56 12.64
CA PRO A 99 -10.84 -0.74 12.70
C PRO A 99 -9.59 -1.46 12.18
N LYS A 100 -9.47 -2.76 12.45
CA LYS A 100 -8.37 -3.61 11.96
C LYS A 100 -8.34 -3.72 10.42
N THR A 101 -9.50 -3.72 9.77
CA THR A 101 -9.61 -3.77 8.30
C THR A 101 -9.14 -2.45 7.71
N ILE A 102 -9.57 -1.32 8.27
CA ILE A 102 -9.11 0.01 7.85
C ILE A 102 -7.59 0.13 8.02
N LEU A 103 -7.07 -0.30 9.17
CA LEU A 103 -5.64 -0.29 9.46
C LEU A 103 -4.84 -1.10 8.43
N HIS A 104 -5.28 -2.33 8.13
CA HIS A 104 -4.65 -3.18 7.13
C HIS A 104 -4.66 -2.51 5.76
N GLU A 105 -5.81 -1.99 5.34
CA GLU A 105 -5.99 -1.34 4.04
C GLU A 105 -5.05 -0.14 3.86
N LYS A 106 -4.89 0.69 4.91
CA LYS A 106 -3.93 1.80 4.88
C LYS A 106 -2.48 1.31 4.70
N GLY A 107 -2.11 0.22 5.38
CA GLY A 107 -0.80 -0.41 5.19
C GLY A 107 -0.59 -0.87 3.74
N THR A 108 -1.59 -1.57 3.19
CA THR A 108 -1.56 -2.08 1.81
C THR A 108 -1.40 -0.96 0.77
N LEU A 109 -2.01 0.21 0.99
CA LEU A 109 -1.83 1.36 0.09
C LEU A 109 -0.38 1.87 0.09
N VAL A 110 0.25 1.98 1.26
CA VAL A 110 1.66 2.41 1.36
C VAL A 110 2.57 1.37 0.71
N GLU A 111 2.36 0.09 1.00
CA GLU A 111 3.10 -1.01 0.36
C GLU A 111 2.96 -0.96 -1.16
N ALA A 112 1.76 -0.75 -1.69
CA ALA A 112 1.54 -0.65 -3.13
C ALA A 112 2.35 0.50 -3.76
N ILE A 113 2.46 1.65 -3.10
CA ILE A 113 3.32 2.75 -3.56
C ILE A 113 4.79 2.33 -3.59
N TYR A 114 5.28 1.62 -2.56
CA TYR A 114 6.64 1.10 -2.56
C TYR A 114 6.87 0.03 -3.64
N GLY A 115 5.86 -0.79 -3.93
CA GLY A 115 5.86 -1.71 -5.07
C GLY A 115 6.01 -0.98 -6.40
N VAL A 116 5.26 0.11 -6.61
CA VAL A 116 5.38 0.97 -7.81
C VAL A 116 6.77 1.59 -7.88
N ILE A 117 7.28 2.16 -6.79
CA ILE A 117 8.61 2.80 -6.79
C ILE A 117 9.68 1.79 -7.20
N TYR A 118 9.63 0.57 -6.66
CA TYR A 118 10.56 -0.48 -7.03
C TYR A 118 10.47 -0.86 -8.51
N LEU A 119 9.27 -1.05 -9.04
CA LEU A 119 9.07 -1.49 -10.42
C LEU A 119 9.45 -0.40 -11.43
N GLU A 120 9.16 0.86 -11.13
CA GLU A 120 9.40 1.99 -12.05
C GLU A 120 10.82 2.55 -11.94
N PHE A 121 11.38 2.62 -10.73
CA PHE A 121 12.61 3.35 -10.45
C PHE A 121 13.74 2.47 -9.90
N GLY A 122 13.45 1.21 -9.56
CA GLY A 122 14.44 0.27 -9.06
C GLY A 122 14.75 0.40 -7.57
N PHE A 123 15.61 -0.50 -7.09
CA PHE A 123 15.84 -0.68 -5.67
C PHE A 123 16.68 0.44 -5.02
N ASP A 124 17.64 1.01 -5.75
CA ASP A 124 18.46 2.12 -5.23
C ASP A 124 17.60 3.35 -4.93
N GLU A 125 16.63 3.64 -5.80
CA GLU A 125 15.67 4.72 -5.62
C GLU A 125 14.75 4.47 -4.44
N LEU A 126 14.28 3.23 -4.28
CA LEU A 126 13.49 2.82 -3.13
C LEU A 126 14.25 2.99 -1.80
N ILE A 127 15.54 2.67 -1.74
CA ILE A 127 16.35 2.89 -0.52
C ILE A 127 16.36 4.38 -0.13
N ARG A 128 16.42 5.29 -1.10
CA ARG A 128 16.42 6.74 -0.83
C ARG A 128 15.13 7.23 -0.18
N THR A 129 14.02 6.48 -0.30
CA THR A 129 12.73 6.86 0.29
C THR A 129 12.51 6.30 1.70
N ILE A 130 13.33 5.34 2.17
CA ILE A 130 13.17 4.74 3.50
C ILE A 130 13.16 5.73 4.68
N PRO A 131 13.92 6.84 4.67
CA PRO A 131 13.79 7.86 5.72
C PRO A 131 12.39 8.48 5.85
N LEU A 132 11.52 8.37 4.83
CA LEU A 132 10.17 8.92 4.85
C LEU A 132 9.18 8.09 5.69
N ILE A 133 9.56 6.88 6.13
CA ILE A 133 8.70 5.98 6.90
C ILE A 133 9.24 5.69 8.31
N GLN A 134 10.29 6.40 8.72
CA GLN A 134 10.95 6.26 10.03
C GLN A 134 10.23 6.96 11.18
#